data_AF-A0A968IPT3-F1
#
_entry.id   AF-A0A968IPT3-F1
#
_cell.length_a   1.000
_cell.length_b   1.000
_cell.length_c   1.000
_cell.angle_alpha   90.00
_cell.angle_beta   90.00
_cell.angle_gamma   90.00
#
_symmetry.space_group_name_H-M   'P 1'
#
loop_
_entity.id
_entity.type
_entity.pdbx_description
1 polymer ?
#
loop_
_entity_poly.entity_id
_entity_poly.type
_entity_poly.pdbx_seq_one_letter_code
_entity_poly.pdbx_strand_id
1 'polypeptide(L)'
;MDFGHTIFALGLQSAGQFVAVGGTEMLAKSLVKLIEDQGGQIRCNTAVNKIIIKKGKAVGVRTESGEEYRSTRAVIATANPDQLYLNLLADEKIVPSIVKQQASKYRYGHSVLHIHLALDETPQWHDDRLNNVVYTHITDGLDGVSKNYNETTRHLLPSEPVIGVGVPTLLDPSRAPEGKAVAVLQVLDIPYQFKGDAAGEMPIGNGTWTEDIKNQYADRVIDQATQHIPNLKKSILGRSILSPLDIENGNVNWKYGDPYSGSHDIDSKLSTSS
;
A
#
# COMPACT_ATOMS: atom_id res chain seq x y z
N MET A 1 0.78 20.79 -9.92
CA MET A 1 1.23 19.39 -9.87
C MET A 1 2.38 19.32 -8.89
N ASP A 2 2.33 18.40 -7.94
CA ASP A 2 3.44 18.20 -6.99
C ASP A 2 4.64 17.53 -7.69
N PHE A 3 5.84 17.79 -7.17
CA PHE A 3 7.12 17.27 -7.66
C PHE A 3 7.14 15.73 -7.71
N GLY A 4 6.54 15.06 -6.73
CA GLY A 4 6.46 13.59 -6.71
C GLY A 4 5.64 13.02 -7.87
N HIS A 5 4.49 13.61 -8.16
CA HIS A 5 3.63 13.22 -9.28
C HIS A 5 4.29 13.47 -10.64
N THR A 6 5.07 14.54 -10.75
CA THR A 6 5.80 14.88 -11.97
C THR A 6 6.94 13.88 -12.22
N ILE A 7 7.70 13.48 -11.19
CA ILE A 7 8.74 12.45 -11.33
C ILE A 7 8.12 11.09 -11.67
N PHE A 8 7.00 10.72 -11.04
CA PHE A 8 6.35 9.45 -11.34
C PHE A 8 5.83 9.40 -12.78
N ALA A 9 5.12 10.43 -13.23
CA ALA A 9 4.61 10.52 -14.60
C ALA A 9 5.74 10.58 -15.64
N LEU A 10 6.80 11.36 -15.39
CA LEU A 10 7.96 11.43 -16.28
C LEU A 10 8.77 10.13 -16.27
N GLY A 11 8.91 9.46 -15.12
CA GLY A 11 9.59 8.17 -15.00
C GLY A 11 8.88 7.10 -15.82
N LEU A 12 7.55 7.00 -15.68
CA LEU A 12 6.73 6.09 -16.48
C LEU A 12 6.79 6.40 -17.98
N GLN A 13 6.73 7.68 -18.38
CA GLN A 13 6.79 8.07 -19.79
C GLN A 13 8.18 7.92 -20.41
N SER A 14 9.25 8.18 -19.66
CA SER A 14 10.62 8.17 -20.18
C SER A 14 11.25 6.78 -20.18
N ALA A 15 10.85 5.93 -19.23
CA ALA A 15 11.58 4.72 -18.92
C ALA A 15 10.66 3.48 -18.81
N GLY A 16 9.33 3.67 -18.77
CA GLY A 16 8.35 2.60 -18.64
C GLY A 16 8.22 2.09 -17.20
N GLN A 17 7.57 0.94 -17.04
CA GLN A 17 7.52 0.23 -15.76
C GLN A 17 8.62 -0.82 -15.71
N PHE A 18 9.48 -0.74 -14.70
CA PHE A 18 10.53 -1.72 -14.46
C PHE A 18 10.13 -2.69 -13.36
N VAL A 19 10.49 -3.95 -13.56
CA VAL A 19 10.40 -5.00 -12.54
C VAL A 19 11.82 -5.38 -12.14
N ALA A 20 12.10 -5.34 -10.83
CA ALA A 20 13.35 -5.86 -10.30
C ALA A 20 13.36 -7.39 -10.45
N VAL A 21 14.40 -7.96 -11.04
CA VAL A 21 14.59 -9.41 -11.13
C VAL A 21 14.67 -9.99 -9.71
N GLY A 22 13.93 -11.06 -9.46
CA GLY A 22 13.69 -11.65 -8.14
C GLY A 22 12.62 -10.91 -7.32
N GLY A 23 12.04 -9.83 -7.84
CA GLY A 23 11.01 -9.00 -7.20
C GLY A 23 11.56 -7.85 -6.35
N THR A 24 10.64 -7.05 -5.78
CA THR A 24 10.97 -5.82 -5.03
C THR A 24 11.81 -6.07 -3.78
N GLU A 25 11.77 -7.26 -3.20
CA GLU A 25 12.63 -7.66 -2.08
C GLU A 25 14.12 -7.56 -2.43
N MET A 26 14.50 -7.82 -3.69
CA MET A 26 15.90 -7.74 -4.12
C MET A 26 16.43 -6.31 -4.09
N LEU A 27 15.57 -5.31 -4.33
CA LEU A 27 15.93 -3.91 -4.15
C LEU A 27 16.21 -3.61 -2.68
N ALA A 28 15.34 -4.06 -1.77
CA ALA A 28 15.53 -3.88 -0.33
C ALA A 28 16.83 -4.56 0.15
N LYS A 29 17.06 -5.83 -0.22
CA LYS A 29 18.29 -6.57 0.08
C LYS A 29 19.54 -5.87 -0.45
N SER A 30 19.47 -5.31 -1.66
CA SER A 30 20.60 -4.57 -2.26
C SER A 30 20.91 -3.29 -1.49
N LEU A 31 19.88 -2.54 -1.05
CA LEU A 31 20.05 -1.35 -0.22
C LEU A 31 20.60 -1.70 1.18
N VAL A 32 20.11 -2.79 1.78
CA VAL A 32 20.65 -3.32 3.05
C VAL A 32 22.14 -3.60 2.91
N LYS A 33 22.51 -4.36 1.88
CA LYS A 33 23.91 -4.70 1.59
C LYS A 33 24.76 -3.45 1.38
N LEU A 34 24.25 -2.46 0.63
CA LEU A 34 24.97 -1.20 0.43
C LEU A 34 25.25 -0.47 1.75
N ILE A 35 24.29 -0.45 2.67
CA ILE A 35 24.44 0.16 3.99
C ILE A 35 25.52 -0.58 4.79
N GLU A 36 25.46 -1.92 4.83
CA GLU A 36 26.41 -2.77 5.56
C GLU A 36 27.84 -2.67 4.98
N ASP A 37 27.99 -2.66 3.66
CA ASP A 37 29.27 -2.52 2.96
C ASP A 37 29.92 -1.14 3.25
N GLN A 38 29.12 -0.13 3.60
CA GLN A 38 29.60 1.19 4.05
C GLN A 38 29.77 1.28 5.59
N GLY A 39 29.71 0.15 6.30
CA GLY A 39 29.88 0.07 7.75
C GLY A 39 28.65 0.48 8.56
N GLY A 40 27.49 0.65 7.92
CA GLY A 40 26.21 0.88 8.57
C GLY A 40 25.68 -0.36 9.28
N GLN A 41 24.71 -0.16 10.17
CA GLN A 41 24.03 -1.24 10.89
C GLN A 41 22.52 -1.12 10.71
N ILE A 42 21.86 -2.27 10.59
CA ILE A 42 20.40 -2.37 10.51
C ILE A 42 19.89 -3.16 11.70
N ARG A 43 18.91 -2.60 12.41
CA ARG A 43 18.28 -3.24 13.56
C ARG A 43 16.79 -3.42 13.28
N CYS A 44 16.40 -4.65 13.01
CA CYS A 44 15.00 -5.06 12.88
C CYS A 44 14.39 -5.29 14.27
N ASN A 45 13.06 -5.40 14.34
CA ASN A 45 12.32 -5.64 15.60
C ASN A 45 12.69 -4.65 16.73
N THR A 46 13.06 -3.42 16.35
CA THR A 46 13.58 -2.39 17.24
C THR A 46 12.68 -1.15 17.11
N ALA A 47 11.45 -1.25 17.62
CA ALA A 47 10.47 -0.19 17.51
C ALA A 47 10.93 1.06 18.28
N VAL A 48 11.01 2.20 17.58
CA VAL A 48 11.36 3.51 18.16
C VAL A 48 10.08 4.19 18.64
N ASN A 49 10.04 4.61 19.90
CA ASN A 49 8.89 5.30 20.48
C ASN A 49 9.13 6.78 20.80
N LYS A 50 10.40 7.24 20.76
CA LYS A 50 10.73 8.63 21.06
C LYS A 50 11.97 9.12 20.33
N ILE A 51 11.92 10.34 19.80
CA ILE A 51 13.11 11.09 19.39
C ILE A 51 13.59 11.92 20.57
N ILE A 52 14.87 11.81 20.92
CA ILE A 52 15.46 12.48 22.07
C ILE A 52 15.95 13.87 21.65
N ILE A 53 15.40 14.92 22.25
CA ILE A 53 15.83 16.31 22.02
C ILE A 53 16.69 16.80 23.20
N LYS A 54 17.82 17.45 22.90
CA LYS A 54 18.62 18.20 23.88
C LYS A 54 19.01 19.55 23.30
N LYS A 55 18.78 20.63 24.08
CA LYS A 55 19.12 22.02 23.70
C LYS A 55 18.63 22.37 22.28
N GLY A 56 17.41 21.96 21.95
CA GLY A 56 16.80 22.24 20.64
C GLY A 56 17.29 21.36 19.48
N LYS A 57 18.06 20.29 19.74
CA LYS A 57 18.59 19.40 18.69
C LYS A 57 18.20 17.94 18.95
N ALA A 58 17.88 17.21 17.89
CA ALA A 58 17.74 15.76 17.95
C ALA A 58 19.11 15.10 18.16
N VAL A 59 19.24 14.30 19.23
CA VAL A 59 20.50 13.68 19.65
C VAL A 59 20.42 12.16 19.72
N GLY A 60 19.35 11.58 19.21
CA GLY A 60 19.13 10.14 19.23
C GLY A 60 17.66 9.75 19.28
N VAL A 61 17.43 8.47 19.46
CA VAL A 61 16.11 7.85 19.59
C VAL A 61 16.08 6.91 20.80
N ARG A 62 14.89 6.66 21.33
CA ARG A 62 14.63 5.64 22.34
C ARG A 62 13.65 4.63 21.77
N THR A 63 13.89 3.37 22.08
CA THR A 63 13.05 2.24 21.68
C THR A 63 11.98 1.93 22.71
N GLU A 64 11.00 1.11 22.33
CA GLU A 64 9.98 0.59 23.25
C GLU A 64 10.55 -0.20 24.43
N SER A 65 11.67 -0.89 24.24
CA SER A 65 12.39 -1.59 25.32
C SER A 65 13.15 -0.64 26.25
N GLY A 66 13.20 0.65 25.93
CA GLY A 66 13.91 1.68 26.70
C GLY A 66 15.37 1.90 26.28
N GLU A 67 15.90 1.11 25.35
CA GLU A 67 17.26 1.29 24.81
C GLU A 67 17.36 2.62 24.05
N GLU A 68 18.46 3.36 24.27
CA GLU A 68 18.72 4.63 23.61
C GLU A 68 19.87 4.53 22.60
N TYR A 69 19.64 5.07 21.41
CA TYR A 69 20.62 5.16 20.33
C TYR A 69 20.97 6.63 20.11
N ARG A 70 22.23 6.99 20.33
CA ARG A 70 22.70 8.37 20.20
C ARG A 70 23.13 8.69 18.78
N SER A 71 22.78 9.89 18.31
CA SER A 71 23.25 10.44 17.04
C SER A 71 24.14 11.66 17.27
N THR A 72 25.22 11.75 16.49
CA THR A 72 26.16 12.88 16.52
C THR A 72 25.83 13.96 15.50
N ARG A 73 25.05 13.63 14.46
CA ARG A 73 24.79 14.54 13.32
C ARG A 73 23.30 14.81 13.10
N ALA A 74 22.51 13.77 12.88
CA ALA A 74 21.10 13.90 12.56
C ALA A 74 20.31 12.63 12.91
N VAL A 75 19.00 12.80 13.09
CA VAL A 75 18.02 11.71 13.09
C VAL A 75 17.15 11.90 11.85
N ILE A 76 17.08 10.89 10.99
CA ILE A 76 16.23 10.90 9.80
C ILE A 76 15.06 9.96 10.09
N ALA A 77 13.84 10.46 9.99
CA ALA A 77 12.62 9.70 10.27
C ALA A 77 11.82 9.51 8.98
N THR A 78 11.58 8.26 8.61
CA THR A 78 10.63 7.87 7.57
C THR A 78 9.29 7.51 8.22
N ALA A 79 8.61 8.53 8.74
CA ALA A 79 7.37 8.40 9.50
C ALA A 79 6.32 9.40 9.01
N ASN A 80 5.05 9.03 9.12
CA ASN A 80 3.93 9.92 8.78
C ASN A 80 3.86 11.14 9.74
N PRO A 81 3.26 12.27 9.31
CA PRO A 81 3.23 13.48 10.13
C PRO A 81 2.59 13.29 11.51
N ASP A 82 1.49 12.55 11.61
CA ASP A 82 0.84 12.25 12.89
C ASP A 82 1.78 11.42 13.79
N GLN A 83 2.42 10.40 13.26
CA GLN A 83 3.38 9.58 14.00
C GLN A 83 4.59 10.38 14.47
N LEU A 84 5.15 11.23 13.60
CA LEU A 84 6.32 12.04 13.94
C LEU A 84 6.01 13.08 15.02
N TYR A 85 4.97 13.89 14.82
CA TYR A 85 4.72 15.06 15.66
C TYR A 85 3.83 14.80 16.87
N LEU A 86 2.95 13.79 16.80
CA LEU A 86 2.02 13.46 17.88
C LEU A 86 2.46 12.26 18.71
N ASN A 87 3.39 11.44 18.22
CA ASN A 87 3.93 10.30 18.98
C ASN A 87 5.42 10.50 19.28
N LEU A 88 6.30 10.44 18.27
CA LEU A 88 7.76 10.44 18.46
C LEU A 88 8.30 11.72 19.12
N LEU A 89 7.62 12.85 18.89
CA LEU A 89 7.94 14.18 19.44
C LEU A 89 6.81 14.74 20.33
N ALA A 90 5.90 13.88 20.81
CA ALA A 90 4.69 14.30 21.54
C ALA A 90 5.00 15.25 22.72
N ASP A 91 6.00 14.91 23.52
CA ASP A 91 6.40 15.63 24.73
C ASP A 91 7.34 16.80 24.47
N GLU A 92 7.81 16.98 23.22
CA GLU A 92 8.87 17.90 22.92
C GLU A 92 8.32 19.31 22.67
N LYS A 93 8.69 20.25 23.56
CA LYS A 93 8.25 21.65 23.51
C LYS A 93 8.77 22.42 22.29
N ILE A 94 9.78 21.86 21.61
CA ILE A 94 10.36 22.46 20.40
C ILE A 94 9.39 22.43 19.22
N VAL A 95 8.44 21.49 19.21
CA VAL A 95 7.47 21.37 18.12
C VAL A 95 6.39 22.45 18.29
N PRO A 96 6.26 23.40 17.36
CA PRO A 96 5.24 24.45 17.46
C PRO A 96 3.83 23.87 17.53
N SER A 97 2.94 24.51 18.29
CA SER A 97 1.54 24.07 18.43
C SER A 97 0.80 23.97 17.10
N ILE A 98 1.08 24.89 16.17
CA ILE A 98 0.51 24.86 14.80
C ILE A 98 0.89 23.59 14.04
N VAL A 99 2.11 23.09 14.20
CA VAL A 99 2.58 21.86 13.55
C VAL A 99 1.87 20.64 14.13
N LYS A 100 1.68 20.60 15.45
CA LYS A 100 0.88 19.53 16.09
C LYS A 100 -0.58 19.59 15.63
N GLN A 101 -1.15 20.78 15.51
CA GLN A 101 -2.52 20.96 15.01
C GLN A 101 -2.65 20.46 13.56
N GLN A 102 -1.69 20.83 12.71
CA GLN A 102 -1.60 20.34 11.33
C GLN A 102 -1.49 18.82 11.26
N ALA A 103 -0.56 18.23 12.02
CA ALA A 103 -0.39 16.78 12.11
C ALA A 103 -1.67 16.08 12.61
N SER A 104 -2.42 16.67 13.54
CA SER A 104 -3.70 16.12 14.02
C SER A 104 -4.82 16.14 12.98
N LYS A 105 -4.69 16.98 11.96
CA LYS A 105 -5.60 17.06 10.81
C LYS A 105 -5.11 16.26 9.62
N TYR A 106 -3.96 15.59 9.71
CA TYR A 106 -3.47 14.73 8.64
C TYR A 106 -4.48 13.60 8.40
N ARG A 107 -4.85 13.40 7.13
CA ARG A 107 -5.82 12.40 6.72
C ARG A 107 -5.15 11.39 5.81
N TYR A 108 -5.36 10.13 6.14
CA TYR A 108 -5.01 9.01 5.28
C TYR A 108 -6.04 8.91 4.14
N GLY A 109 -5.60 8.36 3.00
CA GLY A 109 -6.44 8.07 1.85
C GLY A 109 -7.32 6.85 2.04
N HIS A 110 -8.02 6.47 0.96
CA HIS A 110 -8.67 5.18 0.89
C HIS A 110 -7.65 4.03 0.93
N SER A 111 -8.14 2.87 1.34
CA SER A 111 -7.32 1.68 1.51
C SER A 111 -7.19 0.89 0.22
N VAL A 112 -6.32 -0.12 0.24
CA VAL A 112 -6.20 -1.13 -0.81
C VAL A 112 -6.33 -2.55 -0.27
N LEU A 113 -6.71 -3.49 -1.13
CA LEU A 113 -6.65 -4.94 -0.89
C LEU A 113 -5.74 -5.56 -1.94
N HIS A 114 -4.82 -6.43 -1.52
CA HIS A 114 -4.01 -7.22 -2.45
C HIS A 114 -4.39 -8.68 -2.36
N ILE A 115 -4.65 -9.30 -3.51
CA ILE A 115 -4.91 -10.73 -3.64
C ILE A 115 -3.78 -11.32 -4.47
N HIS A 116 -2.84 -11.98 -3.82
CA HIS A 116 -1.75 -12.69 -4.48
C HIS A 116 -2.21 -14.09 -4.85
N LEU A 117 -2.04 -14.47 -6.12
CA LEU A 117 -2.45 -15.74 -6.68
C LEU A 117 -1.23 -16.51 -7.17
N ALA A 118 -1.12 -17.77 -6.73
CA ALA A 118 -0.27 -18.76 -7.38
C ALA A 118 -1.10 -19.48 -8.46
N LEU A 119 -0.59 -19.53 -9.69
CA LEU A 119 -1.34 -19.96 -10.85
C LEU A 119 -0.67 -21.16 -11.54
N ASP A 120 -1.49 -22.14 -11.93
CA ASP A 120 -1.13 -23.33 -12.68
C ASP A 120 -0.68 -23.05 -14.12
N GLU A 121 -1.11 -21.92 -14.68
CA GLU A 121 -0.75 -21.39 -15.99
C GLU A 121 -0.87 -19.86 -15.99
N THR A 122 -0.36 -19.20 -17.04
CA THR A 122 -0.46 -17.74 -17.17
C THR A 122 -1.90 -17.31 -17.47
N PRO A 123 -2.40 -16.18 -16.91
CA PRO A 123 -3.69 -15.60 -17.28
C PRO A 123 -3.89 -15.50 -18.80
N GLN A 124 -4.99 -16.05 -19.30
CA GLN A 124 -5.44 -15.96 -20.68
C GLN A 124 -6.63 -15.02 -20.74
N TRP A 125 -6.44 -13.86 -21.35
CA TRP A 125 -7.48 -12.87 -21.57
C TRP A 125 -8.32 -13.22 -22.80
N HIS A 126 -9.54 -12.69 -22.87
CA HIS A 126 -10.34 -12.79 -24.11
C HIS A 126 -9.70 -12.12 -25.32
N ASP A 127 -8.91 -11.07 -25.11
CA ASP A 127 -8.11 -10.42 -26.14
C ASP A 127 -6.65 -10.81 -25.95
N ASP A 128 -6.13 -11.63 -26.86
CA ASP A 128 -4.77 -12.19 -26.77
C ASP A 128 -3.67 -11.12 -26.68
N ARG A 129 -3.94 -9.88 -27.10
CA ARG A 129 -2.99 -8.77 -26.97
C ARG A 129 -2.68 -8.47 -25.50
N LEU A 130 -3.62 -8.72 -24.60
CA LEU A 130 -3.46 -8.50 -23.16
C LEU A 130 -2.63 -9.59 -22.46
N ASN A 131 -2.43 -10.76 -23.09
CA ASN A 131 -1.66 -11.87 -22.51
C ASN A 131 -0.18 -11.51 -22.29
N ASN A 132 0.33 -10.50 -22.99
CA ASN A 132 1.70 -10.00 -22.84
C ASN A 132 1.79 -8.68 -22.06
N VAL A 133 0.68 -8.20 -21.49
CA VAL A 133 0.62 -6.97 -20.70
C VAL A 133 0.81 -7.31 -19.23
N VAL A 134 1.85 -6.72 -18.64
CA VAL A 134 2.26 -6.99 -17.25
C VAL A 134 1.28 -6.44 -16.23
N TYR A 135 0.67 -5.30 -16.55
CA TYR A 135 -0.24 -4.61 -15.65
C TYR A 135 -1.44 -4.04 -16.42
N THR A 136 -2.63 -4.55 -16.11
CA THR A 136 -3.88 -4.17 -16.78
C THR A 136 -4.90 -3.73 -15.74
N HIS A 137 -5.72 -2.72 -16.04
CA HIS A 137 -6.83 -2.33 -15.17
C HIS A 137 -8.15 -2.85 -15.72
N ILE A 138 -8.97 -3.46 -14.87
CA ILE A 138 -10.35 -3.86 -15.15
C ILE A 138 -11.26 -2.86 -14.45
N THR A 139 -12.04 -2.13 -15.25
CA THR A 139 -13.05 -1.15 -14.81
C THR A 139 -14.05 -0.95 -15.93
N ASP A 140 -15.31 -0.61 -15.59
CA ASP A 140 -16.33 -0.20 -16.55
C ASP A 140 -16.14 1.28 -16.97
N GLY A 141 -14.93 1.60 -17.42
CA GLY A 141 -14.52 2.97 -17.75
C GLY A 141 -14.57 3.94 -16.56
N LEU A 142 -14.86 5.21 -16.84
CA LEU A 142 -14.88 6.29 -15.86
C LEU A 142 -16.06 6.18 -14.88
N ASP A 143 -17.19 5.66 -15.35
CA ASP A 143 -18.38 5.47 -14.51
C ASP A 143 -18.13 4.40 -13.43
N GLY A 144 -17.44 3.31 -13.78
CA GLY A 144 -16.98 2.31 -12.81
C GLY A 144 -16.04 2.90 -11.75
N VAL A 145 -15.06 3.71 -12.17
CA VAL A 145 -14.14 4.40 -11.23
C VAL A 145 -14.92 5.33 -10.30
N SER A 146 -15.82 6.14 -10.85
CA SER A 146 -16.66 7.06 -10.09
C SER A 146 -17.56 6.32 -9.09
N LYS A 147 -18.21 5.24 -9.51
CA LYS A 147 -19.06 4.39 -8.68
C LYS A 147 -18.26 3.80 -7.51
N ASN A 148 -17.13 3.14 -7.81
CA ASN A 148 -16.23 2.56 -6.81
C ASN A 148 -15.79 3.60 -5.76
N TYR A 149 -15.36 4.78 -6.21
CA TYR A 149 -14.96 5.87 -5.32
C TYR A 149 -16.12 6.33 -4.42
N ASN A 150 -17.30 6.56 -4.98
CA ASN A 150 -18.47 7.01 -4.23
C ASN A 150 -18.97 5.96 -3.23
N GLU A 151 -18.96 4.67 -3.58
CA GLU A 151 -19.30 3.57 -2.68
C GLU A 151 -18.32 3.54 -1.50
N THR A 152 -17.02 3.65 -1.77
CA THR A 152 -15.97 3.68 -0.75
C THR A 152 -16.05 4.92 0.15
N THR A 153 -16.26 6.10 -0.40
CA THR A 153 -16.46 7.35 0.38
C THR A 153 -17.69 7.24 1.30
N ARG A 154 -18.71 6.48 0.89
CA ARG A 154 -19.90 6.19 1.72
C ARG A 154 -19.68 5.05 2.71
N HIS A 155 -18.45 4.55 2.82
CA HIS A 155 -18.07 3.40 3.63
C HIS A 155 -18.80 2.11 3.23
N LEU A 156 -19.00 1.87 1.95
CA LEU A 156 -19.53 0.62 1.43
C LEU A 156 -18.40 -0.16 0.77
N LEU A 157 -18.37 -1.49 0.94
CA LEU A 157 -17.52 -2.33 0.09
C LEU A 157 -18.02 -2.20 -1.35
N PRO A 158 -17.16 -1.83 -2.31
CA PRO A 158 -17.59 -1.64 -3.69
C PRO A 158 -18.20 -2.90 -4.30
N SER A 159 -19.28 -2.71 -5.04
CA SER A 159 -19.99 -3.79 -5.74
C SER A 159 -19.22 -4.27 -6.97
N GLU A 160 -18.59 -3.33 -7.67
CA GLU A 160 -17.76 -3.56 -8.86
C GLU A 160 -16.42 -2.84 -8.66
N PRO A 161 -15.49 -3.43 -7.89
CA PRO A 161 -14.21 -2.81 -7.61
C PRO A 161 -13.40 -2.51 -8.86
N VAL A 162 -12.58 -1.45 -8.82
CA VAL A 162 -11.52 -1.24 -9.82
C VAL A 162 -10.35 -2.17 -9.50
N ILE A 163 -9.98 -3.03 -10.45
CA ILE A 163 -8.97 -4.07 -10.25
C ILE A 163 -7.75 -3.79 -11.11
N GLY A 164 -6.59 -3.58 -10.49
CA GLY A 164 -5.29 -3.71 -11.16
C GLY A 164 -4.85 -5.17 -11.17
N VAL A 165 -4.56 -5.72 -12.34
CA VAL A 165 -4.08 -7.09 -12.54
C VAL A 165 -2.60 -7.03 -12.91
N GLY A 166 -1.74 -7.42 -11.99
CA GLY A 166 -0.30 -7.51 -12.22
C GLY A 166 0.17 -8.95 -12.39
N VAL A 167 0.89 -9.24 -13.47
CA VAL A 167 1.47 -10.57 -13.76
C VAL A 167 3.00 -10.44 -13.92
N PRO A 168 3.75 -10.30 -12.82
CA PRO A 168 5.19 -10.01 -12.88
C PRO A 168 6.01 -11.13 -13.54
N THR A 169 5.49 -12.36 -13.58
CA THR A 169 6.13 -13.51 -14.24
C THR A 169 6.31 -13.34 -15.74
N LEU A 170 5.54 -12.45 -16.38
CA LEU A 170 5.73 -12.10 -17.79
C LEU A 170 7.05 -11.38 -18.06
N LEU A 171 7.58 -10.62 -17.09
CA LEU A 171 8.90 -9.95 -17.19
C LEU A 171 10.00 -10.73 -16.48
N ASP A 172 9.66 -11.40 -15.39
CA ASP A 172 10.61 -12.16 -14.59
C ASP A 172 10.12 -13.59 -14.34
N PRO A 173 10.44 -14.53 -15.24
CA PRO A 173 10.04 -15.93 -15.10
C PRO A 173 10.59 -16.60 -13.84
N SER A 174 11.63 -16.06 -13.20
CA SER A 174 12.20 -16.65 -11.97
C SER A 174 11.24 -16.61 -10.76
N ARG A 175 10.15 -15.83 -10.87
CA ARG A 175 9.15 -15.63 -9.82
C ARG A 175 8.19 -16.81 -9.65
N ALA A 176 8.17 -17.77 -10.59
CA ALA A 176 7.35 -18.97 -10.52
C ALA A 176 8.07 -20.18 -11.15
N PRO A 177 7.68 -21.43 -10.82
CA PRO A 177 8.15 -22.61 -11.53
C PRO A 177 7.80 -22.57 -13.03
N GLU A 178 8.51 -23.37 -13.84
CA GLU A 178 8.24 -23.47 -15.28
C GLU A 178 6.78 -23.83 -15.57
N GLY A 179 6.16 -23.11 -16.50
CA GLY A 179 4.75 -23.26 -16.87
C GLY A 179 3.76 -22.67 -15.87
N LYS A 180 4.20 -22.17 -14.70
CA LYS A 180 3.36 -21.53 -13.67
C LYS A 180 3.48 -20.02 -13.73
N ALA A 181 2.54 -19.34 -13.08
CA ALA A 181 2.57 -17.89 -12.96
C ALA A 181 2.23 -17.43 -11.53
N VAL A 182 2.58 -16.19 -11.23
CA VAL A 182 2.02 -15.45 -10.10
C VAL A 182 1.32 -14.22 -10.62
N ALA A 183 0.15 -13.92 -10.07
CA ALA A 183 -0.61 -12.70 -10.34
C ALA A 183 -0.97 -11.99 -9.04
N VAL A 184 -1.16 -10.67 -9.11
CA VAL A 184 -1.69 -9.86 -8.01
C VAL A 184 -2.91 -9.14 -8.53
N LEU A 185 -4.06 -9.34 -7.89
CA LEU A 185 -5.22 -8.49 -8.06
C LEU A 185 -5.17 -7.42 -6.97
N GLN A 186 -4.88 -6.20 -7.36
CA GLN A 186 -4.91 -5.03 -6.51
C GLN A 186 -6.26 -4.35 -6.65
N VAL A 187 -7.02 -4.31 -5.56
CA VAL A 187 -8.24 -3.51 -5.51
C VAL A 187 -7.88 -2.12 -5.01
N LEU A 188 -8.29 -1.11 -5.78
CA LEU A 188 -8.07 0.29 -5.49
C LEU A 188 -9.31 0.91 -4.85
N ASP A 189 -9.09 1.88 -3.98
CA ASP A 189 -10.14 2.67 -3.34
C ASP A 189 -11.19 1.82 -2.64
N ILE A 190 -10.82 1.22 -1.51
CA ILE A 190 -11.77 0.49 -0.64
C ILE A 190 -11.77 1.09 0.77
N PRO A 191 -12.86 0.90 1.54
CA PRO A 191 -12.93 1.43 2.89
C PRO A 191 -12.12 0.58 3.89
N TYR A 192 -11.39 1.24 4.79
CA TYR A 192 -10.78 0.58 5.95
C TYR A 192 -11.83 0.02 6.91
N GLN A 193 -12.89 0.80 7.17
CA GLN A 193 -14.09 0.42 7.91
C GLN A 193 -15.32 0.66 7.05
N PHE A 194 -16.22 -0.31 7.02
CA PHE A 194 -17.40 -0.30 6.15
C PHE A 194 -18.69 -0.48 6.94
N LYS A 195 -19.76 0.17 6.48
CA LYS A 195 -21.12 0.16 7.06
C LYS A 195 -22.08 -0.72 6.27
N GLY A 196 -21.66 -1.19 5.10
CA GLY A 196 -22.44 -2.06 4.25
C GLY A 196 -21.63 -2.64 3.11
N ASP A 197 -22.26 -3.56 2.39
CA ASP A 197 -21.82 -4.04 1.09
C ASP A 197 -22.69 -3.37 0.02
N ALA A 198 -22.08 -2.71 -0.97
CA ALA A 198 -22.85 -2.00 -2.01
C ALA A 198 -23.67 -2.98 -2.87
N ALA A 199 -23.23 -4.22 -3.03
CA ALA A 199 -23.99 -5.26 -3.72
C ALA A 199 -25.10 -5.87 -2.85
N GLY A 200 -25.03 -5.73 -1.52
CA GLY A 200 -25.99 -6.31 -0.59
C GLY A 200 -25.94 -7.83 -0.46
N GLU A 201 -24.83 -8.45 -0.85
CA GLU A 201 -24.66 -9.92 -0.91
C GLU A 201 -23.87 -10.46 0.29
N MET A 202 -23.00 -9.63 0.87
CA MET A 202 -22.11 -10.03 1.95
C MET A 202 -22.60 -9.59 3.34
N PRO A 203 -22.64 -10.49 4.34
CA PRO A 203 -22.90 -10.11 5.72
C PRO A 203 -21.67 -9.43 6.34
N ILE A 204 -21.65 -8.10 6.30
CA ILE A 204 -20.50 -7.28 6.74
C ILE A 204 -20.27 -7.19 8.26
N GLY A 205 -21.16 -7.76 9.07
CA GLY A 205 -21.03 -7.81 10.53
C GLY A 205 -20.84 -6.42 11.16
N ASN A 206 -19.75 -6.26 11.92
CA ASN A 206 -19.39 -5.01 12.59
C ASN A 206 -18.59 -4.03 11.72
N GLY A 207 -18.41 -4.31 10.42
CA GLY A 207 -17.71 -3.40 9.52
C GLY A 207 -16.19 -3.47 9.56
N THR A 208 -15.62 -4.63 9.91
CA THR A 208 -14.17 -4.84 10.04
C THR A 208 -13.67 -5.98 9.15
N TRP A 209 -12.41 -5.90 8.71
CA TRP A 209 -11.77 -6.91 7.87
C TRP A 209 -11.44 -8.18 8.67
N THR A 210 -12.39 -9.11 8.75
CA THR A 210 -12.16 -10.47 9.26
C THR A 210 -11.63 -11.39 8.16
N GLU A 211 -11.09 -12.57 8.54
CA GLU A 211 -10.73 -13.62 7.58
C GLU A 211 -11.89 -13.97 6.64
N ASP A 212 -13.11 -14.08 7.16
CA ASP A 212 -14.28 -14.46 6.36
C ASP A 212 -14.67 -13.36 5.38
N ILE A 213 -14.70 -12.09 5.83
CA ILE A 213 -15.06 -10.96 4.96
C ILE A 213 -14.01 -10.74 3.89
N LYS A 214 -12.71 -10.81 4.24
CA LYS A 214 -11.65 -10.62 3.24
C LYS A 214 -11.64 -11.74 2.19
N ASN A 215 -11.94 -12.98 2.58
CA ASN A 215 -12.05 -14.09 1.62
C ASN A 215 -13.28 -13.92 0.70
N GLN A 216 -14.45 -13.58 1.25
CA GLN A 216 -15.66 -13.35 0.45
C GLN A 216 -15.49 -12.18 -0.53
N TYR A 217 -14.87 -11.08 -0.09
CA TYR A 217 -14.62 -9.95 -0.97
C TYR A 217 -13.57 -10.29 -2.04
N ALA A 218 -12.55 -11.08 -1.69
CA ALA A 218 -11.59 -11.60 -2.66
C ALA A 218 -12.24 -12.52 -3.69
N ASP A 219 -13.22 -13.34 -3.28
CA ASP A 219 -14.02 -14.15 -4.21
C ASP A 219 -14.74 -13.24 -5.22
N ARG A 220 -15.45 -12.19 -4.77
CA ARG A 220 -16.08 -11.22 -5.68
C ARG A 220 -15.09 -10.62 -6.69
N VAL A 221 -13.89 -10.23 -6.22
CA VAL A 221 -12.85 -9.62 -7.08
C VAL A 221 -12.34 -10.64 -8.11
N ILE A 222 -12.09 -11.88 -7.70
CA ILE A 222 -11.69 -12.97 -8.60
C ILE A 222 -12.80 -13.30 -9.60
N ASP A 223 -14.05 -13.30 -9.15
CA ASP A 223 -15.23 -13.52 -9.98
C ASP A 223 -15.35 -12.48 -11.08
N GLN A 224 -15.22 -11.19 -10.74
CA GLN A 224 -15.19 -10.09 -11.71
C GLN A 224 -14.00 -10.23 -12.66
N ALA A 225 -12.79 -10.49 -12.16
CA ALA A 225 -11.60 -10.66 -13.00
C ALA A 225 -11.74 -11.86 -13.97
N THR A 226 -12.40 -12.94 -13.55
CA THR A 226 -12.62 -14.14 -14.38
C THR A 226 -13.52 -13.89 -15.58
N GLN A 227 -14.39 -12.87 -15.52
CA GLN A 227 -15.19 -12.45 -16.68
C GLN A 227 -14.32 -11.93 -17.84
N HIS A 228 -13.10 -11.48 -17.55
CA HIS A 228 -12.14 -11.00 -18.55
C HIS A 228 -10.99 -11.98 -18.80
N ILE A 229 -10.70 -12.85 -17.83
CA ILE A 229 -9.62 -13.83 -17.82
C ILE A 229 -10.23 -15.23 -17.59
N PRO A 230 -10.73 -15.91 -18.63
CA PRO A 230 -11.56 -17.11 -18.47
C PRO A 230 -10.92 -18.28 -17.74
N ASN A 231 -9.60 -18.39 -17.78
CA ASN A 231 -8.87 -19.47 -17.11
C ASN A 231 -8.51 -19.14 -15.64
N LEU A 232 -8.70 -17.90 -15.18
CA LEU A 232 -8.17 -17.41 -13.91
C LEU A 232 -8.55 -18.34 -12.74
N LYS A 233 -9.84 -18.50 -12.46
CA LYS A 233 -10.34 -19.34 -11.35
C LYS A 233 -9.80 -20.77 -11.40
N LYS A 234 -9.81 -21.38 -12.58
CA LYS A 234 -9.39 -22.78 -12.77
C LYS A 234 -7.88 -22.94 -12.55
N SER A 235 -7.12 -21.89 -12.83
CA SER A 235 -5.68 -21.87 -12.69
C SER A 235 -5.22 -21.58 -11.25
N ILE A 236 -6.09 -21.17 -10.31
CA ILE A 236 -5.63 -20.84 -8.94
C ILE A 236 -5.19 -22.10 -8.19
N LEU A 237 -3.90 -22.18 -7.87
CA LEU A 237 -3.30 -23.19 -7.00
C LEU A 237 -3.33 -22.79 -5.52
N GLY A 238 -3.32 -21.48 -5.26
CA GLY A 238 -3.35 -20.94 -3.91
C GLY A 238 -3.49 -19.42 -3.94
N ARG A 239 -3.92 -18.85 -2.83
CA ARG A 239 -4.07 -17.40 -2.68
C ARG A 239 -3.58 -16.92 -1.32
N SER A 240 -3.10 -15.68 -1.29
CA SER A 240 -2.82 -14.91 -0.07
C SER A 240 -3.47 -13.55 -0.20
N ILE A 241 -4.30 -13.18 0.77
CA ILE A 241 -5.08 -11.95 0.75
C ILE A 241 -4.55 -11.03 1.84
N LEU A 242 -4.17 -9.81 1.46
CA LEU A 242 -3.78 -8.75 2.38
C LEU A 242 -4.89 -7.70 2.40
N SER A 243 -5.66 -7.70 3.49
CA SER A 243 -6.67 -6.67 3.75
C SER A 243 -6.02 -5.36 4.20
N PRO A 244 -6.75 -4.23 4.18
CA PRO A 244 -6.28 -2.98 4.77
C PRO A 244 -5.72 -3.12 6.20
N LEU A 245 -6.32 -4.00 7.01
CA LEU A 245 -5.86 -4.29 8.37
C LEU A 245 -4.54 -5.09 8.36
N ASP A 246 -4.42 -6.09 7.49
CA ASP A 246 -3.17 -6.87 7.35
C ASP A 246 -2.00 -5.97 6.90
N ILE A 247 -2.29 -5.05 5.98
CA ILE A 247 -1.35 -4.08 5.41
C ILE A 247 -0.85 -3.11 6.49
N GLU A 248 -1.77 -2.54 7.29
CA GLU A 248 -1.42 -1.67 8.42
C GLU A 248 -0.59 -2.40 9.49
N ASN A 249 -0.97 -3.65 9.83
CA ASN A 249 -0.24 -4.46 10.79
C ASN A 249 1.19 -4.80 10.32
N GLY A 250 1.39 -4.95 9.01
CA GLY A 250 2.70 -5.21 8.42
C GLY A 250 3.61 -3.99 8.32
N ASN A 251 3.03 -2.79 8.23
CA ASN A 251 3.78 -1.54 8.12
C ASN A 251 3.01 -0.38 8.76
N VAL A 252 3.52 0.12 9.89
CA VAL A 252 2.91 1.25 10.63
C VAL A 252 2.76 2.52 9.80
N ASN A 253 3.55 2.70 8.75
CA ASN A 253 3.42 3.85 7.84
C ASN A 253 2.25 3.70 6.86
N TRP A 254 1.69 2.50 6.70
CA TRP A 254 0.52 2.21 5.89
C TRP A 254 -0.73 2.16 6.76
N LYS A 255 -0.89 3.16 7.62
CA LYS A 255 -2.04 3.27 8.52
C LYS A 255 -3.33 3.27 7.71
N TYR A 256 -4.33 2.56 8.21
CA TYR A 256 -5.58 2.29 7.51
C TYR A 256 -5.42 1.65 6.12
N GLY A 257 -4.30 1.00 5.83
CA GLY A 257 -4.03 0.39 4.53
C GLY A 257 -3.87 1.38 3.38
N ASP A 258 -3.56 2.65 3.69
CA ASP A 258 -3.32 3.71 2.71
C ASP A 258 -1.95 3.52 2.02
N PRO A 259 -1.90 3.24 0.70
CA PRO A 259 -0.64 3.04 -0.01
C PRO A 259 0.02 4.36 -0.45
N TYR A 260 -0.65 5.50 -0.29
CA TYR A 260 -0.28 6.77 -0.92
C TYR A 260 0.28 7.82 0.06
N SER A 261 0.43 7.46 1.34
CA SER A 261 0.94 8.37 2.37
C SER A 261 0.10 9.65 2.50
N GLY A 262 -1.23 9.49 2.54
CA GLY A 262 -2.18 10.55 2.78
C GLY A 262 -3.24 10.68 1.70
N SER A 263 -4.37 11.27 2.05
CA SER A 263 -5.41 11.63 1.08
C SER A 263 -4.89 12.69 0.11
N HIS A 264 -5.27 12.55 -1.15
CA HIS A 264 -4.96 13.49 -2.23
C HIS A 264 -6.09 14.49 -2.52
N ASP A 265 -7.12 14.53 -1.66
CA ASP A 265 -8.18 15.53 -1.76
C ASP A 265 -7.61 16.95 -1.67
N ILE A 266 -8.31 17.89 -2.32
CA ILE A 266 -7.85 19.28 -2.47
C ILE A 266 -7.59 19.95 -1.11
N ASP A 267 -8.36 19.60 -0.08
CA ASP A 267 -8.25 20.13 1.28
C ASP A 267 -7.36 19.29 2.21
N SER A 268 -6.83 18.15 1.76
CA SER A 268 -5.90 17.29 2.53
C SER A 268 -4.48 17.84 2.60
N LYS A 269 -4.16 18.85 1.78
CA LYS A 269 -2.81 19.39 1.71
C LYS A 269 -2.51 20.25 2.93
N LEU A 270 -1.49 19.83 3.67
CA LEU A 270 -0.77 20.65 4.65
C LEU A 270 -0.04 21.86 4.02
N SER A 271 -0.34 22.25 2.78
CA SER A 271 0.22 23.44 2.16
C SER A 271 -0.45 24.68 2.74
N THR A 272 0.12 25.19 3.82
CA THR A 272 0.12 26.62 4.08
C THR A 272 0.93 27.29 2.97
N SER A 273 0.24 27.76 1.93
CA SER A 273 0.75 28.82 1.08
C SER A 273 -0.20 30.01 1.21
N SER A 274 0.40 31.14 1.61
CA SER A 274 -0.11 32.47 2.00
C SER A 274 -0.89 32.54 3.30
#